data_AF-A0A9P6Q912-F1
#
_entry.id   AF-A0A9P6Q912-F1
#
_cell.length_a   1.000
_cell.length_b   1.000
_cell.length_c   1.000
_cell.angle_alpha   90.00
_cell.angle_beta   90.00
_cell.angle_gamma   90.00
#
_symmetry.space_group_name_H-M   'P 1'
#
loop_
_entity.id
_entity.type
_entity.pdbx_description
1 polymer ?
#
loop_
_entity_poly.entity_id
_entity_poly.type
_entity_poly.pdbx_seq_one_letter_code
_entity_poly.pdbx_strand_id
1 'polypeptide(L)' 'MGEYLHKDPAVEKWVRMRESTAQHFRWSPRNIRSIGLLGLVVPAGLLYLSVEYDRKFNWAAKRPTATVKAEEDA' A
#
# COMPACT_ATOMS: atom_id res chain seq x y z
N MET A 1 5.61 41.97 -3.09
CA MET A 1 5.23 40.54 -3.09
C MET A 1 5.68 39.94 -1.76
N GLY A 2 4.74 39.64 -0.86
CA GLY A 2 4.94 38.70 0.24
C GLY A 2 5.62 39.17 1.54
N GLU A 3 5.16 40.26 2.15
CA GLU A 3 5.65 40.74 3.47
C GLU A 3 4.70 40.39 4.63
N TYR A 4 3.85 39.37 4.46
CA TYR A 4 2.84 38.93 5.44
C TYR A 4 3.07 37.52 6.02
N LEU A 5 4.18 36.86 5.66
CA LEU A 5 4.46 35.50 6.12
C LEU A 5 5.32 35.54 7.39
N HIS A 6 4.71 35.29 8.55
CA HIS A 6 5.44 35.04 9.79
C HIS A 6 6.25 33.74 9.66
N LYS A 7 7.57 33.88 9.54
CA LYS A 7 8.49 32.75 9.50
C LYS A 7 8.70 32.21 10.91
N ASP A 8 8.10 31.05 11.18
CA ASP A 8 8.38 30.30 12.40
C ASP A 8 9.68 29.49 12.22
N PRO A 9 10.73 29.76 13.01
CA PRO A 9 11.98 29.02 12.93
C PRO A 9 11.84 27.52 13.22
N ALA A 10 10.83 27.09 13.97
CA ALA A 10 10.57 25.68 14.24
C ALA A 10 10.08 24.95 12.98
N VAL A 11 9.18 25.59 12.22
CA VAL A 11 8.66 25.04 10.97
C VAL A 11 9.77 24.93 9.92
N GLU A 12 10.60 25.96 9.79
CA GLU A 12 11.71 25.96 8.82
C GLU A 12 12.75 24.88 9.15
N LYS A 13 13.05 24.65 10.43
CA LYS A 13 13.94 23.55 10.86
C LYS A 13 13.36 22.18 10.54
N TRP A 14 12.05 21.99 10.76
CA TRP A 14 11.38 20.72 10.46
C TRP A 14 11.36 20.44 8.95
N VAL A 15 11.06 21.45 8.14
CA VAL A 15 11.15 21.35 6.66
C VAL A 15 12.56 20.96 6.25
N ARG A 16 13.57 21.68 6.76
CA ARG A 16 14.98 21.41 6.45
C ARG A 16 15.42 20.01 6.86
N MET A 17 14.94 19.49 7.99
CA MET A 17 15.22 18.12 8.43
C MET A 17 14.67 17.10 7.40
N ARG A 18 13.43 17.29 6.95
CA ARG A 18 12.80 16.37 5.98
C ARG A 18 13.50 16.41 4.62
N GLU A 19 13.80 17.59 4.11
CA GLU A 19 14.47 17.76 2.81
C GLU A 19 15.89 17.17 2.82
N SER A 20 16.61 17.27 3.94
CA SER A 20 17.97 16.74 4.07
C SER A 20 18.04 15.25 4.46
N THR A 21 16.91 14.53 4.52
CA THR A 21 16.86 13.12 4.94
C THR A 21 17.74 12.22 4.08
N ALA A 22 17.74 12.43 2.75
CA ALA A 22 18.51 11.59 1.83
C ALA A 22 20.03 11.75 2.03
N GLN A 23 20.49 12.96 2.37
CA GLN A 23 21.90 13.26 2.61
C GLN A 23 22.44 12.59 3.88
N HIS A 24 21.56 12.40 4.88
CA HIS A 24 21.93 11.82 6.18
C HIS A 24 21.50 10.35 6.30
N PHE A 25 21.03 9.74 5.22
CA PHE A 25 20.60 8.35 5.24
C PHE A 25 21.78 7.40 5.47
N ARG A 26 21.57 6.39 6.30
CA ARG A 26 22.57 5.35 6.58
C ARG A 26 21.95 3.96 6.45
N TRP A 27 22.71 3.06 5.83
CA TRP A 27 22.40 1.63 5.76
C TRP A 27 22.63 0.97 7.13
N SER A 28 21.63 1.06 7.99
CA SER A 28 21.59 0.31 9.25
C SER A 28 20.83 -1.00 9.06
N PRO A 29 21.10 -2.04 9.88
CA PRO A 29 20.35 -3.29 9.82
C PRO A 29 18.84 -3.08 9.98
N ARG A 30 18.42 -2.09 10.76
CA ARG A 30 17.01 -1.71 10.91
C ARG A 30 16.43 -1.17 9.60
N ASN A 31 17.12 -0.23 8.96
CA ASN A 31 16.65 0.39 7.72
C ASN A 31 16.59 -0.61 6.57
N ILE A 32 17.61 -1.48 6.45
CA ILE A 32 17.65 -2.54 5.44
C ILE A 32 16.45 -3.49 5.59
N ARG A 33 16.11 -3.90 6.82
CA ARG A 33 14.94 -4.75 7.08
C ARG A 33 13.64 -4.07 6.66
N SER A 34 13.46 -2.80 7.02
CA SER A 34 12.26 -2.04 6.64
C SER A 34 12.15 -1.87 5.13
N ILE A 35 13.26 -1.55 4.45
CA ILE A 35 13.30 -1.39 2.99
C ILE A 35 13.05 -2.72 2.29
N GLY A 36 13.67 -3.81 2.75
CA GLY A 36 13.44 -5.14 2.17
C GLY A 36 11.99 -5.59 2.35
N LEU A 37 11.42 -5.41 3.53
CA LEU A 37 10.05 -5.83 3.82
C LEU A 37 9.03 -5.01 3.04
N LEU A 38 9.08 -3.68 3.11
CA LEU A 38 8.07 -2.81 2.49
C LEU A 38 8.33 -2.58 1.00
N GLY A 39 9.59 -2.58 0.56
CA GLY A 39 9.96 -2.32 -0.82
C GLY A 39 9.98 -3.55 -1.71
N LEU A 40 10.16 -4.75 -1.15
CA LEU A 40 10.29 -5.98 -1.94
C LEU A 40 9.31 -7.07 -1.50
N VAL A 41 9.32 -7.46 -0.23
CA VAL A 41 8.53 -8.60 0.25
C VAL A 41 7.03 -8.34 0.10
N VAL A 42 6.55 -7.17 0.56
CA VAL A 42 5.13 -6.84 0.50
C VAL A 42 4.63 -6.70 -0.95
N PRO A 43 5.27 -5.94 -1.85
CA PRO A 43 4.85 -5.85 -3.25
C PRO A 43 4.91 -7.20 -3.98
N ALA A 44 5.96 -7.98 -3.77
CA ALA A 44 6.08 -9.30 -4.40
C ALA A 44 5.01 -10.27 -3.91
N GLY A 45 4.73 -10.28 -2.60
CA GLY A 45 3.67 -11.09 -2.02
C GLY A 45 2.28 -10.70 -2.54
N LEU A 46 2.00 -9.40 -2.62
CA LEU A 46 0.75 -8.90 -3.19
C LEU A 46 0.61 -9.27 -4.67
N LEU A 47 1.68 -9.12 -5.46
CA LEU A 47 1.66 -9.47 -6.87
C LEU A 47 1.45 -10.98 -7.07
N TYR A 48 2.13 -11.81 -6.27
CA TYR A 48 1.94 -13.26 -6.31
C TYR A 48 0.50 -13.65 -6.00
N LEU A 49 -0.06 -13.11 -4.90
CA LEU A 49 -1.46 -13.35 -4.54
C LEU A 49 -2.41 -12.85 -5.63
N SER A 50 -2.14 -11.69 -6.21
CA SER A 50 -2.95 -11.15 -7.29
C SER A 50 -2.98 -12.09 -8.48
N VAL A 51 -1.83 -12.65 -8.90
CA VAL A 51 -1.76 -13.56 -10.05
C VAL A 51 -2.42 -14.90 -9.75
N GLU A 52 -2.17 -15.49 -8.58
CA GLU A 52 -2.71 -16.80 -8.20
C GLU A 52 -4.23 -16.79 -8.00
N TYR A 53 -4.77 -15.67 -7.50
CA TYR A 53 -6.18 -15.55 -7.19
C TYR A 53 -6.96 -14.70 -8.20
N ASP A 54 -6.33 -14.25 -9.30
CA ASP A 54 -7.04 -13.52 -10.34
C ASP A 54 -8.13 -14.42 -10.95
N ARG A 55 -9.38 -13.96 -10.89
CA ARG A 55 -10.58 -14.62 -11.42
C ARG A 55 -10.90 -16.02 -10.87
N LYS A 56 -10.09 -16.55 -9.95
CA LYS A 56 -10.33 -17.84 -9.27
C LYS A 56 -11.66 -17.84 -8.53
N PHE A 57 -12.06 -16.69 -8.03
CA PHE A 57 -13.32 -16.50 -7.35
C PHE A 57 -14.25 -15.61 -8.17
N ASN A 58 -15.19 -16.23 -8.87
CA ASN A 58 -16.31 -15.53 -9.49
C ASN A 58 -17.59 -15.83 -8.70
N TRP A 59 -18.00 -14.87 -7.88
CA TRP A 59 -19.24 -14.93 -7.11
C TRP A 59 -20.39 -14.16 -7.79
N ALA A 60 -20.15 -13.56 -8.96
CA ALA A 60 -21.18 -12.83 -9.67
C ALA A 60 -22.28 -13.79 -10.15
N ALA A 61 -23.53 -13.49 -9.80
CA ALA A 61 -24.73 -14.23 -10.18
C ALA A 61 -24.75 -15.73 -9.79
N LYS A 62 -23.95 -16.17 -8.81
CA LYS A 62 -24.10 -17.53 -8.25
C LYS A 62 -25.45 -17.66 -7.54
N ARG A 63 -26.41 -18.35 -8.19
CA ARG A 63 -27.67 -18.75 -7.55
C ARG A 63 -27.38 -19.80 -6.47
N PRO A 64 -28.08 -19.77 -5.32
CA PRO A 64 -27.99 -20.84 -4.35
C PRO A 64 -28.50 -22.14 -5.00
N THR A 65 -27.73 -23.23 -4.88
CA THR A 65 -27.99 -24.51 -5.54
C THR A 65 -29.40 -25.05 -5.32
N ALA A 66 -30.00 -24.76 -4.16
CA ALA A 66 -31.38 -25.15 -3.83
C ALA A 66 -32.43 -24.53 -4.76
N THR A 67 -32.24 -23.30 -5.23
CA THR A 67 -33.19 -22.61 -6.13
C THR A 67 -33.13 -23.11 -7.56
N VAL A 68 -31.96 -23.60 -8.02
CA VAL A 68 -31.81 -24.17 -9.37
C VAL A 68 -32.52 -25.52 -9.48
N LYS A 69 -32.37 -26.39 -8.47
CA LYS A 69 -33.07 -27.68 -8.44
C LYS A 69 -34.59 -27.53 -8.44
N ALA A 70 -35.11 -26.59 -7.66
CA ALA A 70 -36.55 -26.32 -7.59
C ALA A 70 -37.17 -25.83 -8.93
N GLU A 71 -36.37 -25.24 -9.83
CA GLU A 71 -36.80 -24.80 -11.16
C GLU A 71 -36.68 -25.92 -12.22
N GLU A 72 -35.79 -26.89 -12.01
CA GLU A 72 -35.60 -28.07 -12.88
C GLU A 72 -36.64 -29.18 -12.60
N ASP A 73 -37.13 -29.24 -11.36
CA ASP A 73 -38.14 -30.20 -10.90
C ASP A 73 -39.61 -29.71 -11.05
N ALA A 74 -39.83 -28.53 -11.67
CA ALA A 74 -41.14 -27.89 -11.85
C ALA A 74 -41.56 -27.83 -13.33
#